data_AF-A0A3S9MYC4-F1
#
_entry.id   AF-A0A3S9MYC4-F1
#
_cell.length_a   1.000
_cell.length_b   1.000
_cell.length_c   1.000
_cell.angle_alpha   90.00
_cell.angle_beta   90.00
_cell.angle_gamma   90.00
#
_symmetry.space_group_name_H-M   'P 1'
#
loop_
_entity.id
_entity.type
_entity.pdbx_description
1 polymer ?
#
loop_
_entity_poly.entity_id
_entity_poly.type
_entity_poly.pdbx_seq_one_letter_code
_entity_poly.pdbx_strand_id
1 'polypeptide(L)'
;MKIILLTFLIGISNIQINQEKSIDKWIQEIVDEMIEMNDLGNYSEKEIPSDIKVNFIMVESVKDIKIEDGIISMLVNHGTGKYCTELKFKYVEKDKNFYLIFDEPEMKTILGTERKFINPWIEKNKVCE
;
A
#
# COMPACT_ATOMS: atom_id res chain seq x y z
N MET A 1 -55.45 -26.87 -17.89
CA MET A 1 -54.14 -26.58 -17.28
C MET A 1 -53.10 -26.45 -18.39
N LYS A 2 -52.73 -25.23 -18.77
CA LYS A 2 -51.51 -24.94 -19.54
C LYS A 2 -51.00 -23.57 -19.07
N ILE A 3 -50.01 -23.64 -18.17
CA ILE A 3 -49.21 -22.52 -17.71
C ILE A 3 -48.30 -22.16 -18.88
N ILE A 4 -48.44 -20.96 -19.45
CA ILE A 4 -47.42 -20.39 -20.33
C ILE A 4 -46.53 -19.55 -19.43
N LEU A 5 -45.44 -20.18 -18.99
CA LEU A 5 -44.36 -19.57 -18.23
C LEU A 5 -43.57 -18.69 -19.20
N LEU A 6 -43.75 -17.37 -19.14
CA LEU A 6 -42.94 -16.43 -19.91
C LEU A 6 -41.57 -16.32 -19.20
N THR A 7 -40.58 -17.00 -19.73
CA THR A 7 -39.18 -16.89 -19.30
C THR A 7 -38.64 -15.52 -19.71
N PHE A 8 -38.63 -14.59 -18.77
CA PHE A 8 -37.85 -13.35 -18.87
C PHE A 8 -36.36 -13.71 -18.77
N LEU A 9 -35.71 -13.90 -19.92
CA LEU A 9 -34.26 -13.94 -20.04
C LEU A 9 -33.73 -12.54 -19.76
N ILE A 10 -33.46 -12.26 -18.48
CA ILE A 10 -32.63 -11.12 -18.10
C ILE A 10 -31.20 -11.49 -18.48
N GLY A 11 -30.81 -11.10 -19.69
CA GLY A 11 -29.42 -11.01 -20.09
C GLY A 11 -28.74 -9.97 -19.21
N ILE A 12 -28.20 -10.40 -18.08
CA ILE A 12 -27.20 -9.64 -17.34
C ILE A 12 -25.96 -9.65 -18.22
N SER A 13 -25.90 -8.70 -19.16
CA SER A 13 -24.66 -8.31 -19.78
C SER A 13 -23.69 -8.01 -18.65
N ASN A 14 -22.62 -8.81 -18.54
CA ASN A 14 -21.47 -8.55 -17.69
C ASN A 14 -20.85 -7.23 -18.16
N ILE A 15 -21.41 -6.11 -17.71
CA ILE A 15 -20.69 -4.86 -17.68
C ILE A 15 -19.69 -5.07 -16.54
N GLN A 16 -18.53 -5.66 -16.85
CA GLN A 16 -17.33 -5.41 -16.07
C GLN A 16 -17.05 -3.91 -16.24
N ILE A 17 -17.73 -3.11 -15.42
CA ILE A 17 -17.33 -1.74 -15.17
C ILE A 17 -15.93 -1.92 -14.57
N ASN A 18 -14.92 -1.64 -15.37
CA ASN A 18 -13.56 -1.49 -14.90
C ASN A 18 -13.59 -0.25 -13.99
N GLN A 19 -14.09 -0.43 -12.76
CA GLN A 19 -14.23 0.63 -11.79
C GLN A 19 -12.81 1.03 -11.42
N GLU A 20 -12.44 2.23 -11.83
CA GLU A 20 -11.22 2.88 -11.36
C GLU A 20 -11.17 2.78 -9.84
N LYS A 21 -10.06 2.23 -9.35
CA LYS A 21 -9.88 2.00 -7.92
C LYS A 21 -9.71 3.36 -7.25
N SER A 22 -10.49 3.68 -6.22
CA SER A 22 -10.28 4.92 -5.47
C SER A 22 -8.97 4.90 -4.70
N ILE A 23 -8.39 6.09 -4.47
CA ILE A 23 -7.16 6.23 -3.69
C ILE A 23 -7.33 5.69 -2.26
N ASP A 24 -8.48 5.92 -1.63
CA ASP A 24 -8.76 5.42 -0.28
C ASP A 24 -8.69 3.90 -0.20
N LYS A 25 -9.28 3.22 -1.20
CA LYS A 25 -9.22 1.76 -1.29
C LYS A 25 -7.80 1.27 -1.56
N TRP A 26 -7.03 2.00 -2.36
CA TRP A 26 -5.63 1.68 -2.62
C TRP A 26 -4.75 1.84 -1.38
N ILE A 27 -4.95 2.90 -0.61
CA ILE A 27 -4.25 3.10 0.67
C ILE A 27 -4.62 2.01 1.67
N GLN A 28 -5.89 1.61 1.75
CA GLN A 28 -6.30 0.52 2.64
C GLN A 28 -5.58 -0.77 2.30
N GLU A 29 -5.42 -1.11 1.02
CA GLU A 29 -4.64 -2.29 0.62
C GLU A 29 -3.16 -2.19 1.05
N ILE A 30 -2.52 -1.02 0.89
CA ILE A 30 -1.16 -0.79 1.42
C ILE A 30 -1.10 -1.03 2.92
N VAL A 31 -2.07 -0.50 3.67
CA VAL A 31 -2.15 -0.66 5.12
C VAL A 31 -2.32 -2.13 5.51
N ASP A 32 -3.19 -2.85 4.81
CA ASP A 32 -3.43 -4.28 5.07
C ASP A 32 -2.16 -5.10 4.83
N GLU A 33 -1.45 -4.87 3.72
CA GLU A 33 -0.17 -5.51 3.42
C GLU A 33 0.90 -5.19 4.48
N MET A 34 0.95 -3.95 4.97
CA MET A 34 1.85 -3.56 6.06
C MET A 34 1.54 -4.30 7.37
N ILE A 35 0.25 -4.47 7.69
CA ILE A 35 -0.20 -5.21 8.89
C ILE A 35 0.14 -6.70 8.77
N GLU A 36 -0.02 -7.27 7.57
CA GLU A 36 0.34 -8.66 7.28
C GLU A 36 1.86 -8.89 7.16
N MET A 37 2.66 -7.82 7.25
CA MET A 37 4.13 -7.82 7.06
C MET A 37 4.57 -8.32 5.68
N ASN A 38 3.75 -8.08 4.66
CA ASN A 38 4.05 -8.40 3.28
C ASN A 38 4.98 -7.33 2.66
N ASP A 39 5.67 -7.72 1.59
CA ASP A 39 6.56 -6.84 0.83
C ASP A 39 5.74 -5.88 -0.06
N LEU A 40 5.94 -4.57 0.12
CA LEU A 40 5.25 -3.53 -0.66
C LEU A 40 5.81 -3.34 -2.09
N GLY A 41 6.79 -4.12 -2.52
CA GLY A 41 7.47 -3.94 -3.81
C GLY A 41 6.53 -3.97 -5.03
N ASN A 42 5.42 -4.71 -4.96
CA ASN A 42 4.39 -4.74 -6.01
C ASN A 42 3.67 -3.40 -6.21
N TYR A 43 3.77 -2.49 -5.25
CA TYR A 43 3.17 -1.15 -5.31
C TYR A 43 4.15 -0.09 -5.82
N SER A 44 5.41 -0.44 -6.07
CA SER A 44 6.43 0.50 -6.54
C SER A 44 6.13 0.99 -7.96
N GLU A 45 6.35 2.28 -8.20
CA GLU A 45 6.29 2.91 -9.53
C GLU A 45 7.37 2.36 -10.48
N LYS A 46 8.48 1.87 -9.94
CA LYS A 46 9.59 1.28 -10.70
C LYS A 46 9.82 -0.16 -10.28
N GLU A 47 10.22 -0.98 -11.25
CA GLU A 47 10.72 -2.32 -10.97
C GLU A 47 11.87 -2.27 -9.96
N ILE A 48 11.79 -3.09 -8.91
CA ILE A 48 12.82 -3.22 -7.90
C ILE A 48 13.71 -4.40 -8.28
N PRO A 49 15.02 -4.18 -8.52
CA PRO A 49 15.96 -5.26 -8.77
C PRO A 49 15.93 -6.33 -7.68
N SER A 50 16.01 -7.60 -8.07
CA SER A 50 15.87 -8.74 -7.14
C SER A 50 16.98 -8.84 -6.08
N ASP A 51 18.11 -8.13 -6.26
CA ASP A 51 19.20 -8.02 -5.29
C ASP A 51 18.93 -6.96 -4.20
N ILE A 52 17.87 -6.16 -4.33
CA ILE A 52 17.47 -5.14 -3.36
C ILE A 52 16.34 -5.68 -2.49
N LYS A 53 16.46 -5.49 -1.17
CA LYS A 53 15.43 -5.88 -0.21
C LYS A 53 14.56 -4.69 0.16
N VAL A 54 13.25 -4.83 -0.01
CA VAL A 54 12.29 -3.85 0.47
C VAL A 54 12.20 -3.95 1.98
N ASN A 55 12.39 -2.83 2.68
CA ASN A 55 12.22 -2.77 4.12
C ASN A 55 10.74 -2.80 4.49
N PHE A 56 10.46 -3.45 5.61
CA PHE A 56 9.17 -3.39 6.27
C PHE A 56 9.36 -2.91 7.71
N ILE A 57 8.26 -2.48 8.31
CA ILE A 57 8.16 -2.13 9.71
C ILE A 57 6.95 -2.86 10.27
N MET A 58 7.04 -3.36 11.49
CA MET A 58 5.90 -4.00 12.13
C MET A 58 4.77 -2.99 12.27
N VAL A 59 3.57 -3.29 11.78
CA VAL A 59 2.39 -2.43 11.92
C VAL A 59 1.27 -3.27 12.51
N GLU A 60 0.71 -2.83 13.62
CA GLU A 60 -0.50 -3.44 14.18
C GLU A 60 -1.75 -2.70 13.69
N SER A 61 -1.69 -1.37 13.68
CA SER A 61 -2.77 -0.52 13.21
C SER A 61 -2.26 0.86 12.82
N VAL A 62 -3.05 1.57 12.02
CA VAL A 62 -2.78 2.96 11.61
C VAL A 62 -3.97 3.86 11.94
N LYS A 63 -3.71 5.17 12.04
CA LYS A 63 -4.75 6.20 12.15
C LYS A 63 -4.29 7.51 11.54
N ASP A 64 -5.20 8.48 11.49
CA ASP A 64 -4.93 9.86 11.06
C ASP A 64 -4.25 9.90 9.67
N ILE A 65 -4.73 9.04 8.76
CA ILE A 65 -4.28 9.00 7.37
C ILE A 65 -4.67 10.31 6.70
N LYS A 66 -3.68 10.99 6.11
CA LYS A 66 -3.89 12.22 5.33
C LYS A 66 -3.22 12.09 3.98
N ILE A 67 -3.82 12.71 2.97
CA ILE A 67 -3.34 12.70 1.59
C ILE A 67 -3.23 14.15 1.13
N GLU A 68 -2.02 14.64 0.95
CA GLU A 68 -1.74 16.02 0.58
C GLU A 68 -0.55 16.05 -0.38
N ASP A 69 -0.67 16.75 -1.51
CA ASP A 69 0.42 16.99 -2.47
C ASP A 69 1.23 15.76 -2.90
N GLY A 70 0.55 14.63 -3.15
CA GLY A 70 1.21 13.38 -3.57
C GLY A 70 1.91 12.64 -2.42
N ILE A 71 1.65 13.03 -1.17
CA ILE A 71 2.14 12.39 0.04
C ILE A 71 0.98 11.76 0.81
N ILE A 72 1.22 10.58 1.37
CA ILE A 72 0.35 9.93 2.34
C ILE A 72 1.08 9.94 3.68
N SER A 73 0.50 10.57 4.70
CA SER A 73 1.02 10.52 6.07
C SER A 73 0.09 9.71 6.94
N MET A 74 0.64 8.87 7.82
CA MET A 74 -0.15 8.09 8.78
C MET A 74 0.60 7.89 10.09
N LEU A 75 -0.17 7.81 11.18
CA LEU A 75 0.37 7.42 12.48
C LEU A 75 0.24 5.92 12.68
N VAL A 76 1.32 5.31 13.15
CA VAL A 76 1.50 3.86 13.25
C VAL A 76 1.61 3.42 14.70
N ASN A 77 0.83 2.39 15.06
CA ASN A 77 1.00 1.62 16.28
C ASN A 77 1.76 0.33 15.97
N HIS A 78 2.79 0.06 16.78
CA HIS A 78 3.67 -1.11 16.69
C HIS A 78 3.34 -2.15 17.78
N GLY A 79 2.08 -2.54 18.01
CA GLY A 79 1.75 -3.58 19.01
C GLY A 79 1.64 -3.08 20.45
N THR A 80 1.73 -1.77 20.69
CA THR A 80 1.80 -1.20 22.05
C THR A 80 0.50 -0.49 22.47
N GLY A 81 -0.45 -0.37 21.55
CA GLY A 81 -1.64 0.48 21.72
C GLY A 81 -1.33 1.98 21.61
N LYS A 82 -0.08 2.37 21.34
CA LYS A 82 0.33 3.78 21.16
C LYS A 82 0.80 4.03 19.73
N TYR A 83 0.33 5.14 19.18
CA TYR A 83 0.67 5.59 17.83
C TYR A 83 1.85 6.58 17.89
N CYS A 84 3.07 6.03 17.92
CA CYS A 84 4.28 6.79 18.22
C CYS A 84 5.23 6.98 17.05
N THR A 85 4.86 6.49 15.88
CA THR A 85 5.64 6.66 14.65
C THR A 85 4.75 7.28 13.58
N GLU A 86 5.20 8.38 13.01
CA GLU A 86 4.62 8.91 11.77
C GLU A 86 5.41 8.35 10.59
N LEU A 87 4.71 7.78 9.62
CA LEU A 87 5.27 7.40 8.32
C LEU A 87 4.72 8.32 7.25
N LYS A 88 5.59 8.72 6.32
CA LYS A 88 5.19 9.41 5.09
C LYS A 88 5.62 8.62 3.87
N PHE A 89 4.71 8.47 2.93
CA PHE A 89 4.91 7.78 1.67
C PHE A 89 4.68 8.77 0.55
N LYS A 90 5.49 8.70 -0.50
CA LYS A 90 5.23 9.43 -1.74
C LYS A 90 4.50 8.53 -2.72
N TYR A 91 3.53 9.07 -3.45
CA TYR A 91 2.83 8.32 -4.47
C TYR A 91 2.63 9.15 -5.75
N VAL A 92 2.29 8.45 -6.83
CA VAL A 92 1.90 9.06 -8.11
C VAL A 92 0.74 8.27 -8.71
N GLU A 93 -0.14 8.97 -9.41
CA GLU A 93 -1.17 8.36 -10.25
C GLU A 93 -0.67 8.25 -11.70
N LYS A 94 -0.76 7.06 -12.29
CA LYS A 94 -0.45 6.79 -13.70
C LYS A 94 -1.47 5.83 -14.27
N ASP A 95 -1.99 6.14 -15.47
CA ASP A 95 -2.95 5.29 -16.18
C ASP A 95 -4.12 4.82 -15.29
N LYS A 96 -4.63 5.73 -14.44
CA LYS A 96 -5.74 5.49 -13.48
C LYS A 96 -5.42 4.46 -12.39
N ASN A 97 -4.14 4.23 -12.13
CA ASN A 97 -3.62 3.43 -11.03
C ASN A 97 -2.69 4.26 -10.15
N PHE A 98 -2.53 3.85 -8.91
CA PHE A 98 -1.65 4.51 -7.95
C PHE A 98 -0.42 3.65 -7.66
N TYR A 99 0.72 4.32 -7.50
CA TYR A 99 2.00 3.69 -7.25
C TYR A 99 2.77 4.46 -6.19
N LEU A 100 3.46 3.75 -5.31
CA LEU A 100 4.41 4.30 -4.36
C LEU A 100 5.71 4.67 -5.07
N ILE A 101 6.26 5.81 -4.70
CA ILE A 101 7.62 6.22 -5.08
C ILE A 101 8.52 5.91 -3.89
N PHE A 102 9.35 4.89 -4.05
CA PHE A 102 10.28 4.45 -3.03
C PHE A 102 11.51 5.38 -3.00
N ASP A 103 12.17 5.48 -1.85
CA ASP A 103 13.43 6.21 -1.68
C ASP A 103 14.58 5.59 -2.48
N GLU A 104 15.73 6.27 -2.54
CA GLU A 104 16.92 5.67 -3.12
C GLU A 104 17.40 4.46 -2.29
N PRO A 105 17.92 3.39 -2.92
CA PRO A 105 18.46 2.26 -2.20
C PRO A 105 19.67 2.64 -1.32
N GLU A 106 19.71 2.10 -0.12
CA GLU A 106 20.80 2.26 0.84
C GLU A 106 21.59 0.95 1.01
N MET A 107 22.89 1.07 1.25
CA MET A 107 23.74 -0.05 1.65
C MET A 107 23.76 -0.19 3.17
N LYS A 108 23.47 -1.37 3.70
CA LYS A 108 23.59 -1.69 5.13
C LYS A 108 24.39 -2.96 5.35
N THR A 109 25.24 -2.94 6.38
CA THR A 109 25.96 -4.14 6.82
C THR A 109 25.10 -4.90 7.83
N ILE A 110 24.70 -6.13 7.48
CA ILE A 110 23.94 -7.02 8.36
C ILE A 110 24.73 -8.31 8.52
N LEU A 111 25.05 -8.67 9.78
CA LEU A 111 25.84 -9.86 10.10
C LEU A 111 27.17 -9.91 9.31
N GLY A 112 27.82 -8.76 9.15
CA GLY A 112 29.10 -8.64 8.42
C GLY A 112 29.00 -8.72 6.89
N THR A 113 27.79 -8.79 6.32
CA THR A 113 27.58 -8.79 4.87
C THR A 113 26.90 -7.49 4.43
N GLU A 114 27.41 -6.86 3.39
CA GLU A 114 26.74 -5.71 2.76
C GLU A 114 25.51 -6.16 1.97
N ARG A 115 24.40 -5.45 2.16
CA ARG A 115 23.13 -5.71 1.47
C ARG A 115 22.47 -4.38 1.10
N LYS A 116 21.81 -4.36 -0.07
CA LYS A 116 21.02 -3.23 -0.53
C LYS A 116 19.61 -3.30 0.01
N PHE A 117 19.12 -2.19 0.53
CA PHE A 117 17.75 -2.05 1.00
C PHE A 117 17.09 -0.81 0.41
N ILE A 118 15.77 -0.82 0.36
CA ILE A 118 14.99 0.34 -0.06
C ILE A 118 13.80 0.51 0.90
N ASN A 119 13.48 1.75 1.26
CA ASN A 119 12.33 2.04 2.10
C ASN A 119 11.12 2.38 1.21
N PRO A 120 9.94 1.80 1.49
CA PRO A 120 8.69 2.25 0.88
C PRO A 120 8.26 3.65 1.33
N TRP A 121 8.66 4.07 2.54
CA TRP A 121 8.41 5.40 3.10
C TRP A 121 9.58 6.35 2.81
N ILE A 122 9.26 7.64 2.66
CA ILE A 122 10.23 8.73 2.48
C ILE A 122 10.64 9.39 3.81
N GLU A 123 9.79 9.27 4.83
CA GLU A 123 10.09 9.75 6.19
C GLU A 123 9.53 8.77 7.23
N LYS A 124 10.27 8.63 8.33
CA LYS A 124 9.86 7.89 9.53
C LYS A 124 10.27 8.68 10.78
N ASN A 125 9.29 9.27 11.45
CA ASN A 125 9.52 10.14 12.62
C ASN A 125 8.94 9.51 13.88
N LYS A 126 9.69 9.53 15.00
CA LYS A 126 9.15 9.20 16.32
C LYS A 126 8.43 10.44 16.85
N VAL A 127 7.14 10.32 17.18
CA VAL A 127 6.30 11.44 17.65
C VAL A 127 5.97 11.40 19.14
N CYS A 128 6.27 10.28 19.81
CA CYS A 128 6.21 10.19 21.27
C CYS A 128 7.61 10.40 21.87
N GLU A 129 7.65 10.95 23.08
CA GLU A 129 8.87 11.09 23.89
C GLU A 129 9.56 9.74 24.16
#